data_AF-A0A183A8W8-F1
#
_entry.id   AF-A0A183A8W8-F1
#
_cell.length_a   1.000
_cell.length_b   1.000
_cell.length_c   1.000
_cell.angle_alpha   90.00
_cell.angle_beta   90.00
_cell.angle_gamma   90.00
#
_symmetry.space_group_name_H-M   'P 1'
#
loop_
_entity.id
_entity.type
_entity.pdbx_description
1 polymer ?
#
loop_
_entity_poly.entity_id
_entity_poly.type
_entity_poly.pdbx_seq_one_letter_code
_entity_poly.pdbx_strand_id
1 'polypeptide(L)'
;LQGKELKNKKTEPLGTRESFDESFVFQKIPDPANVNVRITLVQHGFLNKQVAFVVLGGEMVSKGRGVAHWKAMLEHPEEQVCEWQDLQLF
;
A
#
# COMPACT_ATOMS: atom_id res chain seq x y z
N LEU A 1 6.89 0.74 -13.49
CA LEU A 1 5.69 1.61 -13.35
C LEU A 1 6.17 3.04 -13.18
N GLN A 2 6.12 3.84 -14.25
CA GLN A 2 6.62 5.21 -14.27
C GLN A 2 5.55 6.15 -13.70
N GLY A 3 5.61 6.40 -12.40
CA GLY A 3 4.95 7.51 -11.73
C GLY A 3 5.93 8.10 -10.74
N LYS A 4 6.02 9.43 -10.65
CA LYS A 4 6.88 10.09 -9.66
C LYS A 4 6.39 9.73 -8.26
N GLU A 5 7.28 9.21 -7.41
CA GLU A 5 6.94 9.01 -5.99
C GLU A 5 6.57 10.37 -5.38
N LEU A 6 5.35 10.47 -4.86
CA LEU A 6 4.87 11.70 -4.23
C LEU A 6 5.27 11.76 -2.76
N LYS A 7 5.08 10.64 -2.04
CA LYS A 7 5.32 10.50 -0.60
C LYS A 7 5.67 9.06 -0.25
N ASN A 8 6.49 8.89 0.78
CA ASN A 8 6.89 7.59 1.32
C ASN A 8 6.76 7.60 2.85
N LYS A 9 6.30 6.48 3.43
CA LYS A 9 6.22 6.23 4.87
C LYS A 9 6.62 4.79 5.13
N LYS A 10 7.19 4.53 6.31
CA LYS A 10 7.64 3.20 6.74
C LYS A 10 7.15 2.94 8.15
N THR A 11 6.91 1.66 8.45
CA THR A 11 6.70 1.22 9.83
C THR A 11 8.03 1.07 10.55
N GLU A 12 7.97 0.89 11.86
CA GLU A 12 9.09 0.29 12.57
C GLU A 12 9.25 -1.20 12.20
N PRO A 13 10.46 -1.79 12.31
CA PRO A 13 10.65 -3.22 12.11
C PRO A 13 9.71 -4.04 13.01
N LEU A 14 9.08 -5.09 12.47
CA LEU A 14 8.12 -5.90 13.23
C LEU A 14 8.78 -6.53 14.47
N GLY A 15 10.00 -7.05 14.32
CA GLY A 15 10.74 -7.70 15.40
C GLY A 15 10.03 -8.97 15.86
N THR A 16 9.73 -9.04 17.16
CA THR A 16 8.99 -10.15 17.78
C THR A 16 7.49 -9.87 17.94
N ARG A 17 6.99 -8.73 17.44
CA ARG A 17 5.56 -8.37 17.50
C ARG A 17 4.75 -9.24 16.52
N GLU A 18 3.47 -9.45 16.84
CA GLU A 18 2.54 -10.20 15.97
C GLU A 18 1.97 -9.33 14.84
N SER A 19 1.88 -8.02 15.05
CA SER A 19 1.27 -7.04 14.14
C SER A 19 2.03 -5.71 14.16
N PHE A 20 1.84 -4.89 13.12
CA PHE A 20 2.37 -3.53 13.07
C PHE A 20 1.49 -2.56 13.86
N ASP A 21 0.16 -2.61 13.64
CA ASP A 21 -0.84 -1.71 14.24
C ASP A 21 -0.48 -0.21 14.13
N GLU A 22 0.15 0.15 13.01
CA GLU A 22 0.59 1.50 12.69
C GLU A 22 -0.30 2.11 11.60
N SER A 23 -0.61 3.40 11.73
CA SER A 23 -1.44 4.13 10.76
C SER A 23 -0.64 5.22 10.03
N PHE A 24 -0.99 5.46 8.77
CA PHE A 24 -0.35 6.48 7.95
C PHE A 24 -1.37 7.44 7.35
N VAL A 25 -1.14 8.74 7.57
CA VAL A 25 -1.98 9.80 6.96
C VAL A 25 -1.21 10.50 5.85
N PHE A 26 -1.78 10.50 4.64
CA PHE A 26 -1.25 11.21 3.47
C PHE A 26 -2.10 12.46 3.19
N GLN A 27 -1.64 13.62 3.62
CA GLN A 27 -2.30 14.91 3.34
C GLN A 27 -1.79 15.52 2.03
N LYS A 28 -2.50 16.49 1.45
CA LYS A 28 -2.07 17.23 0.25
C LYS A 28 -1.69 16.30 -0.92
N ILE A 29 -2.52 15.28 -1.14
CA ILE A 29 -2.42 14.40 -2.30
C ILE A 29 -3.31 14.93 -3.43
N PRO A 30 -3.00 14.63 -4.70
CA PRO A 30 -3.97 14.77 -5.79
C PRO A 30 -5.24 13.96 -5.51
N ASP A 31 -6.24 14.13 -6.37
CA ASP A 31 -7.45 13.32 -6.35
C ASP A 31 -7.10 11.82 -6.20
N PRO A 32 -7.66 11.12 -5.18
CA PRO A 32 -7.47 9.69 -4.96
C PRO A 32 -7.70 8.80 -6.19
N ALA A 33 -8.55 9.21 -7.14
CA ALA A 33 -8.75 8.49 -8.40
C ALA A 33 -7.51 8.50 -9.32
N ASN A 34 -6.60 9.46 -9.14
CA ASN A 34 -5.41 9.68 -9.96
C ASN A 34 -4.10 9.27 -9.26
N VAL A 35 -4.18 8.62 -8.11
CA VAL A 35 -3.01 8.14 -7.36
C VAL A 35 -3.11 6.64 -7.10
N ASN A 36 -2.00 6.06 -6.66
CA ASN A 36 -1.93 4.69 -6.21
C ASN A 36 -1.03 4.59 -5.00
N VAL A 37 -1.22 3.55 -4.21
CA VAL A 37 -0.40 3.22 -3.05
C VAL A 37 0.29 1.90 -3.32
N ARG A 38 1.63 1.90 -3.25
CA ARG A 38 2.43 0.68 -3.26
C ARG A 38 2.90 0.38 -1.84
N ILE A 39 2.51 -0.78 -1.33
CA ILE A 39 2.97 -1.28 -0.03
C ILE A 39 4.04 -2.34 -0.32
N THR A 40 5.23 -2.17 0.24
CA THR A 40 6.38 -3.07 0.00
C THR A 40 6.77 -3.73 1.32
N LEU A 41 6.78 -5.06 1.32
CA LEU A 41 7.35 -5.86 2.40
C LEU A 41 8.87 -5.89 2.26
N VAL A 42 9.57 -5.44 3.29
CA VAL A 42 11.03 -5.37 3.33
C VAL A 42 11.55 -6.28 4.44
N GLN A 43 12.46 -7.18 4.09
CA GLN A 43 13.24 -7.92 5.06
C GLN A 43 14.43 -7.07 5.48
N HIS A 44 14.46 -6.70 6.77
CA HIS A 44 15.55 -5.92 7.35
C HIS A 44 16.77 -6.81 7.62
N GLY A 45 17.96 -6.35 7.27
CA GLY A 45 19.22 -7.08 7.42
C GLY A 45 20.44 -6.16 7.24
N PHE A 46 21.61 -6.73 6.95
CA PHE A 46 22.80 -5.91 6.62
C PHE A 46 22.53 -5.01 5.40
N LEU A 47 21.80 -5.54 4.42
CA LEU A 47 21.17 -4.79 3.35
C LEU A 47 19.68 -5.10 3.35
N ASN A 48 18.85 -4.07 3.27
CA ASN A 48 17.41 -4.23 3.19
C ASN A 48 17.04 -4.87 1.85
N LYS A 49 16.25 -5.95 1.90
CA LYS A 49 15.76 -6.67 0.72
C LYS A 49 14.26 -6.46 0.58
N GLN A 50 13.83 -5.97 -0.57
CA GLN A 50 12.40 -5.95 -0.93
C GLN A 50 11.98 -7.38 -1.27
N VAL A 51 10.99 -7.91 -0.57
CA VAL A 51 10.58 -9.33 -0.67
C VAL A 51 9.34 -9.47 -1.53
N ALA A 52 8.34 -8.64 -1.27
CA ALA A 52 7.08 -8.66 -1.96
C ALA A 52 6.41 -7.29 -1.90
N PHE A 53 5.39 -7.07 -2.72
CA PHE A 53 4.63 -5.82 -2.72
C PHE A 53 3.17 -6.05 -3.13
N VAL A 54 2.33 -5.07 -2.80
CA VAL A 54 0.99 -4.93 -3.37
C VAL A 54 0.80 -3.49 -3.84
N VAL A 55 0.02 -3.31 -4.91
CA VAL A 55 -0.39 -1.99 -5.40
C VAL A 55 -1.89 -1.88 -5.23
N LEU A 56 -2.35 -0.81 -4.57
CA LEU A 56 -3.75 -0.40 -4.49
C LEU A 56 -3.92 0.83 -5.38
N GLY A 57 -4.91 0.82 -6.27
CA GLY A 57 -5.10 1.88 -7.25
C GLY A 57 -6.04 1.46 -8.37
N GLY A 58 -6.16 2.31 -9.39
CA GLY A 58 -6.97 2.01 -10.57
C GLY A 58 -6.47 0.80 -11.37
N GLU A 59 -7.33 0.31 -12.28
CA GLU A 59 -7.11 -0.88 -13.13
C GLU A 59 -5.82 -0.84 -13.97
N MET A 60 -5.31 0.36 -14.26
CA MET A 60 -4.08 0.54 -15.03
C MET A 60 -2.81 0.19 -14.25
N VAL A 61 -2.86 0.14 -12.91
CA VAL A 61 -1.68 0.01 -12.04
C VAL A 61 -1.81 -1.10 -11.00
N SER A 62 -3.03 -1.52 -10.68
CA SER A 62 -3.33 -2.61 -9.75
C SER A 62 -4.02 -3.78 -10.48
N LYS A 63 -4.10 -4.93 -9.81
CA LYS A 63 -4.78 -6.13 -10.32
C LYS A 63 -5.57 -6.79 -9.19
N GLY A 64 -6.65 -7.49 -9.57
CA GLY A 64 -7.43 -8.31 -8.65
C GLY A 64 -7.95 -7.51 -7.46
N ARG A 65 -7.69 -8.01 -6.24
CA ARG A 65 -8.17 -7.43 -4.99
C ARG A 65 -7.70 -6.00 -4.75
N GLY A 66 -6.53 -5.61 -5.26
CA GLY A 66 -6.03 -4.25 -5.09
C GLY A 66 -6.87 -3.19 -5.82
N VAL A 67 -7.53 -3.56 -6.93
CA VAL A 67 -8.48 -2.68 -7.64
C VAL A 67 -9.80 -2.61 -6.87
N ALA A 68 -10.32 -3.77 -6.45
CA ALA A 68 -11.59 -3.84 -5.71
C ALA A 68 -11.52 -3.05 -4.39
N HIS A 69 -10.42 -3.20 -3.64
CA HIS A 69 -10.16 -2.46 -2.42
C HIS A 69 -10.13 -0.94 -2.67
N TRP A 70 -9.40 -0.50 -3.71
CA TRP A 70 -9.30 0.92 -4.03
C TRP A 70 -10.65 1.50 -4.44
N LYS A 71 -11.42 0.76 -5.23
CA LYS A 71 -12.76 1.15 -5.64
C LYS A 71 -13.70 1.28 -4.44
N ALA A 72 -13.73 0.30 -3.54
CA ALA A 72 -14.52 0.36 -2.32
C ALA A 72 -14.16 1.58 -1.45
N MET A 73 -12.87 1.89 -1.31
CA MET A 73 -12.40 3.07 -0.58
C MET A 73 -12.90 4.39 -1.20
N LEU A 74 -12.96 4.48 -2.54
CA LEU A 74 -13.47 5.66 -3.24
C LEU A 74 -14.99 5.80 -3.16
N GLU A 75 -15.71 4.67 -3.21
CA GLU A 75 -17.18 4.63 -3.14
C GLU A 75 -17.71 4.90 -1.73
N HIS A 76 -16.92 4.60 -0.70
CA HIS A 76 -17.29 4.74 0.72
C HIS A 76 -16.27 5.59 1.49
N PRO A 77 -16.17 6.92 1.23
CA PRO A 77 -15.10 7.77 1.76
C PRO A 77 -15.10 7.97 3.29
N GLU A 78 -16.23 7.70 3.95
CA GLU A 78 -16.38 7.80 5.41
C GLU A 78 -16.15 6.45 6.12
N GLU A 79 -15.95 5.37 5.36
CA GLU A 79 -15.83 4.01 5.89
C GLU A 79 -14.39 3.48 5.78
N GLN A 80 -14.01 2.63 6.73
CA GLN A 80 -12.75 1.91 6.67
C GLN A 80 -12.92 0.60 5.89
N VAL A 81 -12.20 0.45 4.78
CA VAL A 81 -12.10 -0.82 4.05
C VAL A 81 -10.96 -1.66 4.65
N CYS A 82 -11.26 -2.87 5.12
CA CYS A 82 -10.29 -3.79 5.73
C CYS A 82 -10.31 -5.13 4.99
N GLU A 83 -9.21 -5.46 4.29
CA GLU A 83 -9.14 -6.67 3.48
C GLU A 83 -7.72 -7.25 3.43
N TRP A 84 -7.63 -8.58 3.37
CA TRP A 84 -6.39 -9.28 3.06
C TRP A 84 -6.01 -9.15 1.59
N GLN A 85 -4.74 -8.85 1.35
CA GLN A 85 -4.16 -8.69 0.00
C GLN A 85 -3.15 -9.78 -0.31
N ASP A 86 -3.22 -10.30 -1.53
CA ASP A 86 -2.21 -11.22 -2.05
C ASP A 86 -0.96 -10.43 -2.45
N LEU A 87 0.19 -10.80 -1.86
CA LEU A 87 1.46 -10.14 -2.16
C LEU A 87 2.08 -10.70 -3.45
N GLN A 88 2.62 -9.80 -4.27
CA GLN A 88 3.40 -10.12 -5.47
C GLN A 88 4.88 -10.18 -5.12
N LEU A 89 5.56 -11.25 -5.51
CA LEU A 89 7.01 -11.38 -5.34
C LEU A 89 7.74 -10.46 -6.33
N PHE A 90 8.93 -9.98 -5.92
CA PHE A 90 9.85 -9.24 -6.81
C PHE A 90 10.61 -10.17 -7.76
#